data_AF-A0A1W9J6Z0-F1
#
_entry.id   AF-A0A1W9J6Z0-F1
#
_cell.length_a   1.000
_cell.length_b   1.000
_cell.length_c   1.000
_cell.angle_alpha   90.00
_cell.angle_beta   90.00
_cell.angle_gamma   90.00
#
_symmetry.space_group_name_H-M   'P 1'
#
loop_
_entity.id
_entity.type
_entity.pdbx_description
1 polymer ?
#
loop_
_entity_poly.entity_id
_entity_poly.type
_entity_poly.pdbx_seq_one_letter_code
_entity_poly.pdbx_strand_id
1 'polypeptide(L)'
;YRDMRARLRDVLSRVTVAGGRRIVIFGTSEFAEMAYLSLREMDMELVGFVSDGTAGTFLSYPVSHPSVLREWEFDAVVLADLDRSHEHGEMLLQYQVPNGKVLALGPTV
;
A
#
# COMPACT_ATOMS: atom_id res chain seq x y z
N TYR A 1 11.11 -1.59 -13.80
CA TYR A 1 9.92 -2.45 -13.68
C TYR A 1 10.18 -3.82 -13.06
N ARG A 2 11.04 -4.69 -13.63
CA ARG A 2 11.25 -6.06 -13.09
C ARG A 2 11.73 -6.09 -11.64
N ASP A 3 12.68 -5.22 -11.30
CA ASP A 3 13.21 -5.11 -9.93
C ASP A 3 12.16 -4.63 -8.93
N MET A 4 11.29 -3.72 -9.36
CA MET A 4 10.21 -3.19 -8.54
C MET A 4 9.17 -4.27 -8.21
N ARG A 5 8.81 -5.11 -9.20
CA ARG A 5 7.92 -6.25 -8.97
C ARG A 5 8.54 -7.31 -8.06
N ALA A 6 9.84 -7.55 -8.18
CA ALA A 6 10.55 -8.44 -7.27
C ALA A 6 10.54 -7.91 -5.83
N ARG A 7 10.75 -6.60 -5.64
CA ARG A 7 10.65 -5.93 -4.34
C ARG A 7 9.25 -6.00 -3.75
N LEU A 8 8.23 -5.71 -4.55
CA LEU A 8 6.82 -5.84 -4.17
C LEU A 8 6.55 -7.25 -3.63
N ARG A 9 6.96 -8.28 -4.37
CA ARG A 9 6.81 -9.66 -3.93
C ARG A 9 7.58 -9.98 -2.65
N ASP A 10 8.81 -9.48 -2.49
CA ASP A 10 9.58 -9.68 -1.25
C ASP A 10 8.85 -9.07 -0.05
N VAL A 11 8.43 -7.82 -0.20
CA VAL A 11 7.71 -7.06 0.82
C VAL A 11 6.38 -7.72 1.18
N LEU A 12 5.58 -8.11 0.19
CA LEU A 12 4.31 -8.80 0.39
C LEU A 12 4.49 -10.18 1.00
N SER A 13 5.56 -10.90 0.64
CA SER A 13 5.84 -12.22 1.21
C SER A 13 6.12 -12.16 2.71
N ARG A 14 6.71 -11.06 3.21
CA ARG A 14 6.87 -10.84 4.66
C ARG A 14 5.53 -10.71 5.38
N VAL A 15 4.53 -10.09 4.73
CA VAL A 15 3.18 -9.95 5.28
C VAL A 15 2.47 -11.30 5.30
N THR A 16 2.56 -12.07 4.21
CA THR A 16 1.94 -13.40 4.17
C THR A 16 2.56 -14.38 5.16
N VAL A 17 3.88 -14.30 5.39
CA VAL A 17 4.57 -15.08 6.43
C VAL A 17 4.07 -14.74 7.84
N ALA A 18 3.71 -13.48 8.10
CA ALA A 18 3.10 -13.06 9.35
C ALA A 18 1.60 -13.46 9.46
N GLY A 19 1.05 -14.15 8.46
CA GLY A 19 -0.37 -14.52 8.38
C GLY A 19 -1.29 -13.39 7.90
N GLY A 20 -0.72 -12.24 7.49
CA GLY A 20 -1.46 -11.11 6.95
C GLY A 20 -1.82 -11.32 5.49
N ARG A 21 -3.05 -10.94 5.13
CA ARG A 21 -3.57 -11.05 3.75
C ARG A 21 -4.31 -9.80 3.27
N ARG A 22 -4.73 -8.92 4.19
CA ARG A 22 -5.51 -7.72 3.90
C ARG A 22 -4.58 -6.53 3.73
N ILE A 23 -4.45 -6.05 2.49
CA ILE A 23 -3.49 -5.01 2.12
C ILE A 23 -4.24 -3.78 1.62
N VAL A 24 -3.81 -2.62 2.12
CA VAL A 24 -4.22 -1.33 1.57
C VAL A 24 -3.10 -0.80 0.68
N ILE A 25 -3.45 -0.17 -0.44
CA ILE A 25 -2.49 0.49 -1.31
C ILE A 25 -2.63 2.00 -1.16
N PHE A 26 -1.53 2.67 -0.83
CA PHE A 26 -1.46 4.12 -0.78
C PHE A 26 -0.86 4.67 -2.07
N GLY A 27 -1.63 5.45 -2.80
CA GLY A 27 -1.26 6.08 -4.07
C GLY A 27 -2.07 5.53 -5.26
N THR A 28 -2.06 6.29 -6.35
CA THR A 28 -2.78 6.00 -7.60
C THR A 28 -1.84 6.07 -8.81
N SER A 29 -0.57 5.70 -8.61
CA SER A 29 0.46 5.70 -9.64
C SER A 29 0.50 4.36 -10.39
N GLU A 30 1.34 4.24 -11.41
CA GLU A 30 1.62 2.95 -12.07
C GLU A 30 2.16 1.89 -11.09
N PHE A 31 2.87 2.32 -10.03
CA PHE A 31 3.32 1.41 -8.98
C PHE A 31 2.16 0.86 -8.15
N ALA A 32 1.06 1.62 -8.00
CA ALA A 32 -0.13 1.17 -7.29
C ALA A 32 -0.84 0.07 -8.09
N GLU A 33 -0.86 0.19 -9.42
CA GLU A 33 -1.37 -0.87 -10.30
C GLU A 33 -0.51 -2.14 -10.22
N MET A 34 0.82 -1.98 -10.29
CA MET A 34 1.76 -3.09 -10.11
C MET A 34 1.58 -3.79 -8.75
N ALA A 35 1.35 -3.01 -7.68
CA ALA A 35 1.08 -3.55 -6.35
C ALA A 35 -0.22 -4.36 -6.34
N TYR A 36 -1.30 -3.82 -6.90
CA TYR A 36 -2.57 -4.51 -7.00
C TYR A 36 -2.48 -5.82 -7.79
N LEU A 37 -1.82 -5.81 -8.94
CA LEU A 37 -1.61 -7.02 -9.73
C LEU A 37 -0.79 -8.06 -8.95
N SER A 38 0.24 -7.63 -8.23
CA SER A 38 1.06 -8.51 -7.39
C SER A 38 0.26 -9.13 -6.24
N LEU A 39 -0.64 -8.35 -5.61
CA LEU A 39 -1.55 -8.87 -4.59
C LEU A 39 -2.45 -9.99 -5.14
N ARG A 40 -3.04 -9.76 -6.32
CA ARG A 40 -3.90 -10.76 -6.96
C ARG A 40 -3.16 -12.03 -7.34
N GLU A 41 -1.91 -11.92 -7.76
CA GLU A 41 -1.06 -13.09 -8.05
C GLU A 41 -0.69 -13.89 -6.79
N MET A 42 -0.63 -13.24 -5.63
CA MET A 42 -0.28 -13.85 -4.35
C MET A 42 -1.50 -14.28 -3.52
N ASP A 43 -2.70 -14.23 -4.12
CA ASP A 43 -3.98 -14.52 -3.45
C ASP A 43 -4.22 -13.67 -2.18
N MET A 44 -3.76 -12.41 -2.24
CA MET A 44 -3.94 -11.43 -1.18
C MET A 44 -5.20 -10.59 -1.42
N GLU A 45 -5.77 -10.10 -0.33
CA GLU A 45 -7.00 -9.32 -0.32
C GLU A 45 -6.69 -7.83 -0.36
N LEU A 46 -7.13 -7.14 -1.42
CA LEU A 46 -7.11 -5.69 -1.46
C LEU A 46 -8.27 -5.16 -0.61
N VAL A 47 -7.96 -4.38 0.43
CA VAL A 47 -8.96 -3.68 1.25
C VAL A 47 -9.45 -2.43 0.53
N GLY A 48 -8.54 -1.69 -0.11
CA GLY A 48 -8.88 -0.51 -0.90
C GLY A 48 -7.66 0.32 -1.28
N PHE A 49 -7.92 1.36 -2.08
CA PHE A 49 -6.93 2.37 -2.42
C PHE A 49 -7.15 3.62 -1.57
N VAL A 50 -6.05 4.19 -1.09
CA VAL A 50 -6.04 5.46 -0.37
C VAL A 50 -5.06 6.43 -1.01
N SER A 51 -5.38 7.73 -1.00
CA SER A 51 -4.47 8.78 -1.45
C SER A 51 -4.82 10.08 -0.75
N ASP A 52 -3.82 10.90 -0.49
CA ASP A 52 -3.94 12.28 -0.02
C ASP A 52 -4.32 13.27 -1.13
N GLY A 53 -4.28 12.83 -2.39
CA GLY A 53 -4.69 13.60 -3.55
C GLY A 53 -6.21 13.66 -3.75
N THR A 54 -6.61 14.09 -4.94
CA THR A 54 -8.01 14.29 -5.28
C THR A 54 -8.80 12.98 -5.22
N ALA A 55 -9.95 13.00 -4.54
CA ALA A 55 -10.89 11.89 -4.53
C ALA A 55 -11.26 11.49 -5.97
N GLY A 56 -11.19 10.20 -6.26
CA GLY A 56 -11.37 9.68 -7.60
C GLY A 56 -11.55 8.17 -7.62
N THR A 57 -11.33 7.56 -8.78
CA THR A 57 -11.35 6.11 -8.93
C THR A 57 -10.05 5.64 -9.55
N PHE A 58 -9.58 4.48 -9.11
CA PHE A 58 -8.37 3.83 -9.63
C PHE A 58 -8.67 2.36 -9.84
N LEU A 59 -8.42 1.84 -11.05
CA LEU A 59 -8.75 0.45 -11.42
C LEU A 59 -10.21 0.06 -11.12
N SER A 60 -11.13 1.01 -11.31
CA SER A 60 -12.56 0.88 -10.97
C SER A 60 -12.89 0.76 -9.47
N TYR A 61 -11.91 0.97 -8.59
CA TYR A 61 -12.12 1.09 -7.15
C TYR A 61 -12.16 2.56 -6.72
N PRO A 62 -12.97 2.91 -5.70
CA PRO A 62 -12.93 4.23 -5.10
C PRO A 62 -11.60 4.45 -4.38
N VAL A 63 -11.01 5.62 -4.57
CA VAL A 63 -9.82 6.06 -3.83
C VAL A 63 -10.29 6.87 -2.63
N SER A 64 -10.03 6.36 -1.43
CA SER A 64 -10.48 6.94 -0.18
C SER A 64 -9.41 7.80 0.47
N HIS A 65 -9.82 8.72 1.33
CA HIS A 65 -8.88 9.53 2.10
C HIS A 65 -8.22 8.67 3.21
N PRO A 66 -6.93 8.87 3.57
CA PRO A 66 -6.23 8.03 4.55
C PRO A 66 -6.84 8.03 5.96
N SER A 67 -7.72 8.98 6.27
CA SER A 67 -8.49 8.99 7.52
C SER A 67 -9.34 7.74 7.72
N VAL A 68 -9.80 7.09 6.64
CA VAL A 68 -10.63 5.86 6.73
C VAL A 68 -9.83 4.65 7.22
N LEU A 69 -8.50 4.71 7.18
CA LEU A 69 -7.62 3.63 7.66
C LEU A 69 -7.86 3.32 9.15
N ARG A 70 -8.36 4.28 9.93
CA ARG A 70 -8.70 4.04 11.34
C ARG A 70 -9.89 3.11 11.53
N GLU A 71 -10.76 3.03 10.52
CA GLU A 71 -11.98 2.22 10.54
C GLU A 71 -11.80 0.89 9.80
N TRP A 72 -10.80 0.78 8.93
CA TRP A 72 -10.55 -0.40 8.13
C TRP A 72 -9.66 -1.41 8.86
N GLU A 73 -10.01 -2.69 8.73
CA GLU A 73 -9.13 -3.76 9.18
C GLU A 73 -8.17 -4.17 8.05
N PHE A 74 -6.88 -3.90 8.27
CA PHE A 74 -5.83 -4.32 7.36
C PHE A 74 -4.59 -4.78 8.13
N ASP A 75 -3.80 -5.60 7.45
CA ASP A 75 -2.57 -6.18 7.97
C ASP A 75 -1.35 -5.33 7.57
N ALA A 76 -1.36 -4.75 6.37
CA ALA A 76 -0.33 -3.80 5.93
C ALA A 76 -0.83 -2.73 4.94
N VAL A 77 -0.09 -1.63 4.85
CA VAL A 77 -0.27 -0.55 3.86
C VAL A 77 0.96 -0.48 2.97
N VAL A 78 0.78 -0.63 1.66
CA VAL A 78 1.85 -0.50 0.67
C VAL A 78 1.88 0.93 0.15
N LEU A 79 2.98 1.64 0.39
CA LEU A 79 3.23 2.96 -0.19
C LEU A 79 3.71 2.78 -1.63
N ALA A 80 2.80 3.01 -2.56
CA ALA A 80 3.03 2.93 -3.99
C ALA A 80 3.39 4.30 -4.61
N ASP A 81 4.07 5.14 -3.84
CA ASP A 81 4.68 6.38 -4.28
C ASP A 81 6.12 6.40 -3.76
N LEU A 82 7.08 6.26 -4.67
CA LEU A 82 8.51 6.18 -4.32
C LEU A 82 9.07 7.55 -3.95
N ASP A 83 8.65 8.58 -4.69
CA ASP A 83 9.19 9.94 -4.58
C ASP A 83 8.75 10.60 -3.27
N ARG A 84 7.55 10.26 -2.79
CA ARG A 84 6.97 10.80 -1.55
C ARG A 84 6.80 9.78 -0.45
N SER A 85 7.46 8.62 -0.55
CA SER A 85 7.35 7.53 0.43
C SER A 85 7.62 7.98 1.88
N HIS A 86 8.58 8.89 2.09
CA HIS A 86 8.89 9.44 3.41
C HIS A 86 7.76 10.34 3.95
N GLU A 87 7.31 11.31 3.14
CA GLU A 87 6.21 12.22 3.51
C GLU A 87 4.91 11.46 3.78
N HIS A 88 4.60 10.47 2.95
CA HIS A 88 3.43 9.62 3.13
C HIS A 88 3.55 8.74 4.38
N GLY A 89 4.75 8.23 4.70
CA GLY A 89 5.00 7.49 5.93
C GLY A 89 4.73 8.32 7.18
N GLU A 90 5.24 9.55 7.25
CA GLU A 90 4.99 10.46 8.36
C GLU A 90 3.52 10.85 8.49
N MET A 91 2.84 11.04 7.36
CA MET A 91 1.41 11.31 7.36
C MET A 91 0.60 10.10 7.88
N LEU A 92 0.97 8.87 7.52
CA LEU A 92 0.30 7.66 8.02
C LEU A 92 0.47 7.50 9.54
N LEU A 93 1.57 7.97 10.12
CA LEU A 93 1.73 8.05 11.58
C LEU A 93 0.68 8.97 12.22
N GLN A 94 0.36 10.10 11.59
CA GLN A 94 -0.71 11.00 12.07
C GLN A 94 -2.09 10.31 12.02
N TYR A 95 -2.28 9.37 11.11
CA TYR A 95 -3.49 8.55 11.01
C TYR A 95 -3.48 7.32 11.94
N GLN A 96 -2.51 7.20 12.85
CA GLN A 96 -2.33 6.09 13.79
C GLN A 96 -2.04 4.74 13.12
N VAL A 97 -1.51 4.75 11.89
CA VAL A 97 -1.03 3.51 11.26
C VAL A 97 0.33 3.16 11.87
N PRO A 98 0.50 1.96 12.47
CA PRO A 98 1.79 1.56 13.04
C PRO A 98 2.86 1.45 11.95
N ASN A 99 4.07 1.96 12.18
CA ASN A 99 5.20 1.84 11.25
C ASN A 99 5.48 0.38 10.84
N GLY A 100 5.26 -0.59 11.73
CA GLY A 100 5.42 -2.02 11.41
C GLY A 100 4.44 -2.55 10.35
N LYS A 101 3.36 -1.83 10.05
CA LYS A 101 2.39 -2.14 9.00
C LYS A 101 2.63 -1.36 7.71
N VAL A 102 3.49 -0.35 7.72
CA VAL A 102 3.77 0.48 6.54
C VAL A 102 4.90 -0.10 5.74
N LEU A 103 4.66 -0.33 4.45
CA LEU A 103 5.60 -0.98 3.55
C LEU A 103 5.93 -0.03 2.40
N ALA A 104 7.13 0.52 2.42
CA ALA A 104 7.62 1.39 1.36
C ALA A 104 8.26 0.57 0.23
N LEU A 105 7.95 0.97 -1.01
CA LEU A 105 8.54 0.41 -2.22
C LEU A 105 9.91 1.05 -2.58
N GLY A 106 10.22 2.20 -1.96
CA GLY A 106 11.47 2.95 -2.12
C GLY A 106 12.68 2.27 -1.46
N PRO A 107 13.90 2.69 -1.82
CA PRO A 107 15.09 2.27 -1.08
C PRO A 107 14.92 2.69 0.38
N THR A 108 14.98 1.72 1.29
CA THR A 108 15.17 1.97 2.72
C THR A 108 16.57 2.55 2.86
N VAL A 109 16.67 3.87 2.96
CA VAL A 109 17.92 4.57 3.29
C VAL A 109 18.22 4.43 4.77
#